data_AF-A0A8T1CZH2-F1
#
_entry.id   AF-A0A8T1CZH2-F1
#
_cell.length_a   1.000
_cell.length_b   1.000
_cell.length_c   1.000
_cell.angle_alpha   90.00
_cell.angle_beta   90.00
_cell.angle_gamma   90.00
#
_symmetry.space_group_name_H-M   'P 1'
#
loop_
_entity.id
_entity.type
_entity.pdbx_description
1 polymer ?
#
loop_
_entity_poly.entity_id
_entity_poly.type
_entity_poly.pdbx_seq_one_letter_code
_entity_poly.pdbx_strand_id
1 'polypeptide(L)'
;MRRNRRIGCSMSGIAQFISNRGLNDFQRWCEAGYDRVQEVDKQLSARFAIPRSIKTTSIKPSGTVSLLAGATPGMHYPESRFYIRRMRLDNHSDLLPALQRAEYAIEPAHESPNTTLVVSIPVDVGEGVRTLSDVSAWEQFALAAFLQRHWADNQLKGISLLPKLELGAYKQMPYEEISARTYHKMNQSIEPLQFNVIQSIETVIDVPDKYCEACVTDPLA
;
A
#
# COMPACT_ATOMS: atom_id res chain seq x y z
N MET A 1 -26.16 1.30 -6.71
CA MET A 1 -25.65 1.55 -5.34
C MET A 1 -26.72 1.57 -4.24
N ARG A 2 -27.96 2.04 -4.50
CA ARG A 2 -28.99 2.25 -3.45
C ARG A 2 -29.46 0.99 -2.69
N ARG A 3 -29.55 -0.16 -3.36
CA ARG A 3 -30.10 -1.42 -2.79
C ARG A 3 -29.12 -2.16 -1.89
N ASN A 4 -27.90 -2.41 -2.37
CA ASN A 4 -26.98 -3.34 -1.73
C ASN A 4 -26.05 -2.68 -0.71
N ARG A 5 -25.80 -1.36 -0.85
CA ARG A 5 -24.92 -0.54 0.00
C ARG A 5 -23.57 -1.22 0.34
N ARG A 6 -23.05 -2.06 -0.56
CA ARG A 6 -21.86 -2.88 -0.33
C ARG A 6 -20.66 -2.00 0.01
N ILE A 7 -19.95 -2.36 1.07
CA ILE A 7 -18.64 -1.80 1.42
C ILE A 7 -17.60 -2.93 1.41
N GLY A 8 -16.33 -2.55 1.55
CA GLY A 8 -15.20 -3.47 1.44
C GLY A 8 -14.01 -3.00 2.24
N CYS A 9 -14.16 -2.97 3.57
CA CYS A 9 -13.08 -2.67 4.50
C CYS A 9 -11.99 -3.74 4.36
N SER A 10 -10.79 -3.31 3.97
CA SER A 10 -9.64 -4.18 3.73
C SER A 10 -8.59 -4.02 4.81
N MET A 11 -7.76 -5.05 4.97
CA MET A 11 -6.54 -5.00 5.77
C MET A 11 -5.31 -5.03 4.86
N SER A 12 -4.22 -4.43 5.34
CA SER A 12 -2.88 -4.47 4.75
C SER A 12 -1.86 -4.63 5.88
N GLY A 13 -0.61 -4.95 5.56
CA GLY A 13 0.42 -5.22 6.57
C GLY A 13 0.28 -6.60 7.24
N ILE A 14 -0.45 -7.54 6.62
CA ILE A 14 -0.79 -8.81 7.27
C ILE A 14 0.45 -9.68 7.51
N ALA A 15 1.37 -9.74 6.55
CA ALA A 15 2.62 -10.49 6.71
C ALA A 15 3.48 -9.94 7.85
N GLN A 16 3.58 -8.60 7.97
CA GLN A 16 4.25 -7.94 9.09
C GLN A 16 3.56 -8.23 10.43
N PHE A 17 2.24 -8.12 10.47
CA PHE A 17 1.47 -8.39 11.69
C PHE A 17 1.67 -9.83 12.18
N ILE A 18 1.51 -10.82 11.29
CA ILE A 18 1.67 -12.23 11.62
C ILE A 18 3.10 -12.53 12.05
N SER A 19 4.10 -11.93 11.39
CA SER A 19 5.51 -12.14 11.75
C SER A 19 5.84 -11.61 13.16
N ASN A 20 5.19 -10.52 13.59
CA ASN A 20 5.43 -9.90 14.89
C ASN A 20 4.58 -10.53 16.02
N ARG A 21 3.28 -10.77 15.78
CA ARG A 21 2.31 -11.16 16.81
C ARG A 21 1.77 -12.58 16.67
N GLY A 22 2.02 -13.24 15.54
CA GLY A 22 1.52 -14.58 15.27
C GLY A 22 0.09 -14.64 14.75
N LEU A 23 -0.28 -15.82 14.24
CA LEU A 23 -1.56 -16.05 13.57
C LEU A 23 -2.76 -16.05 14.54
N ASN A 24 -2.58 -16.51 15.78
CA ASN A 24 -3.65 -16.55 16.79
C ASN A 24 -4.13 -15.14 17.18
N ASP A 25 -3.19 -14.22 17.38
CA ASP A 25 -3.51 -12.81 17.62
C ASP A 25 -4.21 -12.21 16.42
N PHE A 26 -3.72 -12.52 15.22
CA PHE A 26 -4.31 -12.03 13.99
C PHE A 26 -5.76 -12.53 13.82
N GLN A 27 -6.05 -13.78 14.20
CA GLN A 27 -7.42 -14.31 14.20
C GLN A 27 -8.35 -13.48 15.10
N ARG A 28 -7.92 -13.23 16.35
CA ARG A 28 -8.70 -12.42 17.30
C ARG A 28 -8.95 -11.01 16.77
N TRP A 29 -7.95 -10.41 16.13
CA TRP A 29 -8.08 -9.11 15.48
C TRP A 29 -9.06 -9.13 14.31
N CYS A 30 -9.04 -10.17 13.47
CA CYS A 30 -9.99 -10.34 12.38
C CYS A 30 -11.43 -10.42 12.91
N GLU A 31 -11.67 -11.30 13.88
CA GLU A 31 -13.01 -11.56 14.41
C GLU A 31 -13.56 -10.31 15.14
N ALA A 32 -12.77 -9.72 16.05
CA ALA A 32 -13.17 -8.51 16.76
C ALA A 32 -13.37 -7.31 15.83
N GLY A 33 -12.51 -7.16 14.82
CA GLY A 33 -12.64 -6.11 13.82
C GLY A 33 -13.87 -6.29 12.94
N TYR A 34 -14.19 -7.54 12.55
CA TYR A 34 -15.37 -7.87 11.76
C TYR A 34 -16.64 -7.52 12.53
N ASP A 35 -16.73 -7.95 13.79
CA ASP A 35 -17.86 -7.62 14.68
C ASP A 35 -18.04 -6.11 14.83
N ARG A 36 -16.92 -5.38 14.97
CA ARG A 36 -16.97 -3.91 15.05
C ARG A 36 -17.49 -3.29 13.76
N VAL A 37 -17.09 -3.77 12.60
CA VAL A 37 -17.60 -3.31 11.30
C VAL A 37 -19.10 -3.58 11.18
N GLN A 38 -19.57 -4.75 11.60
CA GLN A 38 -21.01 -5.08 11.60
C GLN A 38 -21.82 -4.14 12.48
N GLU A 39 -21.31 -3.84 13.68
CA GLU A 39 -21.98 -2.95 14.62
C GLU A 39 -22.04 -1.51 14.09
N VAL A 40 -20.95 -1.00 13.51
CA VAL A 40 -20.94 0.35 12.91
C VAL A 40 -21.87 0.43 11.70
N ASP A 41 -21.87 -0.58 10.82
CA ASP A 41 -22.79 -0.64 9.67
C ASP A 41 -24.25 -0.61 10.12
N LYS A 42 -24.60 -1.36 11.17
CA LYS A 42 -25.94 -1.36 11.76
C LYS A 42 -26.32 0.03 12.29
N GLN A 43 -25.45 0.66 13.08
CA GLN A 43 -25.71 1.98 13.65
C GLN A 43 -25.88 3.07 12.59
N LEU A 44 -24.97 3.12 11.60
CA LEU A 44 -25.02 4.11 10.52
C LEU A 44 -26.23 3.88 9.61
N SER A 45 -26.54 2.62 9.29
CA SER A 45 -27.69 2.29 8.45
C SER A 45 -29.01 2.70 9.11
N ALA A 46 -29.14 2.47 10.43
CA ALA A 46 -30.29 2.91 11.20
C ALA A 46 -30.39 4.45 11.24
N ARG A 47 -29.28 5.13 11.52
CA ARG A 47 -29.22 6.61 11.58
C ARG A 47 -29.63 7.26 10.26
N PHE A 48 -29.21 6.71 9.13
CA PHE A 48 -29.52 7.25 7.80
C PHE A 48 -30.79 6.66 7.19
N ALA A 49 -31.53 5.79 7.90
CA ALA A 49 -32.70 5.08 7.40
C ALA A 49 -32.44 4.38 6.04
N ILE A 50 -31.28 3.74 5.90
CA ILE A 50 -30.88 2.99 4.69
C ILE A 50 -30.75 1.50 4.99
N PRO A 51 -30.84 0.63 3.96
CA PRO A 51 -30.54 -0.79 4.12
C PRO A 51 -29.10 -1.02 4.56
N ARG A 52 -28.88 -2.03 5.39
CA ARG A 52 -27.55 -2.51 5.78
C ARG A 52 -26.73 -2.96 4.58
N SER A 53 -25.41 -2.87 4.71
CA SER A 53 -24.48 -3.34 3.69
C SER A 53 -24.61 -4.85 3.49
N ILE A 54 -24.81 -5.30 2.24
CA ILE A 54 -24.93 -6.75 1.94
C ILE A 54 -23.67 -7.55 2.26
N LYS A 55 -22.50 -6.89 2.17
CA LYS A 55 -21.16 -7.38 2.46
C LYS A 55 -20.32 -6.17 2.87
N THR A 56 -19.33 -6.40 3.73
CA THR A 56 -18.66 -5.32 4.47
C THR A 56 -17.15 -5.36 4.40
N THR A 57 -16.55 -6.55 4.31
CA THR A 57 -15.10 -6.75 4.47
C THR A 57 -14.53 -7.48 3.28
N SER A 58 -13.30 -7.16 2.91
CA SER A 58 -12.57 -7.81 1.81
C SER A 58 -11.08 -7.80 2.13
N ILE A 59 -10.28 -8.47 1.31
CA ILE A 59 -8.83 -8.28 1.29
C ILE A 59 -8.46 -7.93 -0.16
N LYS A 60 -7.95 -6.72 -0.32
CA LYS A 60 -7.38 -6.23 -1.58
C LYS A 60 -5.89 -5.98 -1.35
N PRO A 61 -5.01 -6.52 -2.21
CA PRO A 61 -3.64 -6.06 -2.25
C PRO A 61 -3.61 -4.64 -2.78
N SER A 62 -3.51 -3.67 -1.88
CA SER A 62 -3.35 -2.28 -2.27
C SER A 62 -1.87 -2.02 -2.46
N GLY A 63 -1.41 -1.88 -3.71
CA GLY A 63 -0.03 -1.50 -3.98
C GLY A 63 0.25 -0.12 -3.39
N THR A 64 -0.27 0.94 -4.01
CA THR A 64 0.07 2.33 -3.69
C THR A 64 -0.21 2.74 -2.24
N VAL A 65 -1.37 2.38 -1.67
CA VAL A 65 -1.74 2.84 -0.31
C VAL A 65 -0.87 2.17 0.76
N SER A 66 -0.52 0.89 0.58
CA SER A 66 0.30 0.19 1.58
C SER A 66 1.72 0.73 1.60
N LEU A 67 2.23 1.18 0.45
CA LEU A 67 3.55 1.78 0.34
C LEU A 67 3.65 3.10 1.11
N LEU A 68 2.59 3.91 1.12
CA LEU A 68 2.53 5.14 1.93
C LEU A 68 2.67 4.82 3.44
N ALA A 69 2.05 3.72 3.89
CA ALA A 69 2.10 3.29 5.28
C ALA A 69 3.34 2.43 5.62
N GLY A 70 4.23 2.14 4.67
CA GLY A 70 5.34 1.18 4.85
C GLY A 70 4.86 -0.25 5.13
N ALA A 71 3.65 -0.61 4.71
CA ALA A 71 3.01 -1.88 4.99
C ALA A 71 3.11 -2.87 3.82
N THR A 72 3.21 -4.17 4.12
CA THR A 72 3.13 -5.22 3.09
C THR A 72 1.74 -5.24 2.43
N PRO A 73 1.61 -5.34 1.10
CA PRO A 73 0.34 -5.15 0.42
C PRO A 73 -0.65 -6.30 0.67
N GLY A 74 -1.72 -6.02 1.41
CA GLY A 74 -2.74 -7.01 1.75
C GLY A 74 -2.13 -8.18 2.51
N MET A 75 -2.27 -9.39 1.96
CA MET A 75 -1.74 -10.63 2.51
C MET A 75 -0.41 -11.10 1.88
N HIS A 76 0.14 -10.35 0.93
CA HIS A 76 1.33 -10.78 0.22
C HIS A 76 2.58 -10.63 1.08
N TYR A 77 3.41 -11.67 1.07
CA TYR A 77 4.75 -11.61 1.63
C TYR A 77 5.67 -10.83 0.68
N PRO A 78 6.62 -10.04 1.22
CA PRO A 78 7.62 -9.36 0.42
C PRO A 78 8.55 -10.38 -0.25
N GLU A 79 9.11 -10.00 -1.39
CA GLU A 79 10.08 -10.84 -2.11
C GLU A 79 11.38 -10.99 -1.33
N SER A 80 11.88 -9.89 -0.76
CA SER A 80 13.06 -9.85 0.09
C SER A 80 12.85 -8.83 1.20
N ARG A 81 13.65 -8.93 2.27
CA ARG A 81 13.62 -7.95 3.37
C ARG A 81 14.18 -6.59 2.93
N PHE A 82 15.32 -6.61 2.26
CA PHE A 82 15.99 -5.43 1.74
C PHE A 82 15.89 -5.44 0.22
N TYR A 83 15.33 -4.37 -0.35
CA TYR A 83 15.26 -4.19 -1.79
C TYR A 83 15.37 -2.73 -2.19
N ILE A 84 15.79 -2.50 -3.41
CA ILE A 84 15.63 -1.21 -4.10
C ILE A 84 14.27 -1.21 -4.77
N ARG A 85 13.51 -0.16 -4.50
CA ARG A 85 12.28 0.14 -5.23
C ARG A 85 12.52 1.31 -6.16
N ARG A 86 12.36 1.07 -7.46
CA ARG A 86 12.57 2.10 -8.47
C ARG A 86 11.27 2.83 -8.80
N MET A 87 11.33 4.15 -8.79
CA MET A 87 10.24 5.03 -9.24
C MET A 87 10.65 5.76 -10.51
N ARG A 88 9.81 5.71 -11.53
CA ARG A 88 9.98 6.48 -12.77
C ARG A 88 9.35 7.87 -12.58
N LEU A 89 10.10 8.91 -12.91
CA LEU A 89 9.66 10.30 -12.88
C LEU A 89 9.92 10.94 -14.24
N ASP A 90 9.05 11.88 -14.61
CA ASP A 90 9.32 12.77 -15.73
C ASP A 90 10.59 13.61 -15.44
N ASN A 91 11.42 13.85 -16.44
CA ASN A 91 12.65 14.63 -16.31
C ASN A 91 12.41 16.11 -15.95
N HIS A 92 11.16 16.58 -16.03
CA HIS A 92 10.72 17.91 -15.60
C HIS A 92 9.91 17.89 -14.30
N SER A 93 9.89 16.78 -13.54
CA SER A 93 9.13 16.70 -12.29
C SER A 93 9.67 17.65 -11.21
N ASP A 94 8.75 18.38 -10.55
CA ASP A 94 9.07 19.30 -9.44
C ASP A 94 9.65 18.58 -8.19
N LEU A 95 9.57 17.24 -8.15
CA LEU A 95 10.15 16.42 -7.08
C LEU A 95 11.67 16.24 -7.23
N LEU A 96 12.21 16.39 -8.44
CA LEU A 96 13.62 16.10 -8.71
C LEU A 96 14.59 16.94 -7.86
N PRO A 97 14.41 18.25 -7.66
CA PRO A 97 15.32 19.04 -6.82
C PRO A 97 15.34 18.57 -5.37
N ALA A 98 14.21 18.12 -4.83
CA ALA A 98 14.12 17.59 -3.47
C ALA A 98 14.83 16.23 -3.36
N LEU A 99 14.64 15.35 -4.36
CA LEU A 99 15.25 14.02 -4.40
C LEU A 99 16.77 14.08 -4.63
N GLN A 100 17.25 15.00 -5.48
CA GLN A 100 18.68 15.23 -5.71
C GLN A 100 19.38 15.74 -4.46
N ARG A 101 18.79 16.73 -3.77
CA ARG A 101 19.35 17.25 -2.51
C ARG A 101 19.39 16.20 -1.42
N ALA A 102 18.38 15.33 -1.38
CA ALA A 102 18.35 14.21 -0.47
C ALA A 102 19.29 13.06 -0.88
N GLU A 103 20.13 13.25 -1.91
CA GLU A 103 21.15 12.30 -2.36
C GLU A 103 20.59 10.91 -2.74
N TYR A 104 19.36 10.88 -3.26
CA TYR A 104 18.82 9.67 -3.87
C TYR A 104 19.57 9.33 -5.17
N ALA A 105 19.81 8.05 -5.40
CA ALA A 105 20.39 7.59 -6.65
C ALA A 105 19.38 7.75 -7.81
N ILE A 106 19.72 8.63 -8.76
CA ILE A 106 18.88 8.96 -9.92
C ILE A 106 19.66 8.64 -11.20
N GLU A 107 19.05 7.88 -12.11
CA GLU A 107 19.63 7.53 -13.41
C GLU A 107 18.60 7.68 -14.54
N PRO A 108 19.01 7.89 -15.80
CA PRO A 108 18.09 7.85 -16.94
C PRO A 108 17.39 6.50 -17.10
N ALA A 109 16.12 6.50 -17.49
CA ALA A 109 15.40 5.26 -17.80
C ALA A 109 15.99 4.60 -19.05
N HIS A 110 16.19 3.28 -19.02
CA HIS A 110 16.79 2.55 -20.13
C HIS A 110 15.95 2.61 -21.41
N GLU A 111 14.63 2.53 -21.28
CA GLU A 111 13.68 2.57 -22.41
C GLU A 111 13.44 4.00 -22.94
N SER A 112 13.63 5.02 -22.11
CA SER A 112 13.28 6.41 -22.42
C SER A 112 14.24 7.39 -21.73
N PRO A 113 15.54 7.35 -22.09
CA PRO A 113 16.59 8.03 -21.35
C PRO A 113 16.49 9.56 -21.41
N ASN A 114 15.83 10.10 -22.45
CA ASN A 114 15.73 11.53 -22.66
C ASN A 114 14.56 12.19 -21.93
N THR A 115 13.54 11.42 -21.53
CA THR A 115 12.28 11.96 -20.97
C THR A 115 12.00 11.46 -19.57
N THR A 116 12.57 10.32 -19.17
CA THR A 116 12.24 9.69 -17.89
C THR A 116 13.51 9.44 -17.08
N LEU A 117 13.46 9.79 -15.80
CA LEU A 117 14.45 9.45 -14.80
C LEU A 117 13.92 8.34 -13.89
N VAL A 118 14.84 7.57 -13.31
CA VAL A 118 14.58 6.46 -12.40
C VAL A 118 15.26 6.75 -11.08
N VAL A 119 14.47 6.80 -10.03
CA VAL A 119 14.93 7.03 -8.66
C VAL A 119 14.95 5.71 -7.91
N SER A 120 16.10 5.36 -7.34
CA SER A 120 16.29 4.13 -6.58
C SER A 120 16.13 4.37 -5.09
N ILE A 121 15.07 3.81 -4.51
CA ILE A 121 14.70 4.00 -3.10
C ILE A 121 15.03 2.71 -2.32
N PRO A 122 16.00 2.71 -1.39
CA PRO A 122 16.26 1.56 -0.54
C PRO A 122 15.13 1.37 0.47
N VAL A 123 14.64 0.14 0.62
CA VAL A 123 13.54 -0.21 1.54
C VAL A 123 13.97 -1.38 2.42
N ASP A 124 13.70 -1.27 3.72
CA ASP A 124 13.68 -2.39 4.68
C ASP A 124 12.23 -2.64 5.09
N VAL A 125 11.74 -3.86 4.86
CA VAL A 125 10.36 -4.24 5.22
C VAL A 125 10.18 -4.41 6.73
N GLY A 126 11.29 -4.60 7.46
CA GLY A 126 11.33 -4.79 8.89
C GLY A 126 11.94 -6.11 9.30
N GLU A 127 12.47 -6.13 10.52
CA GLU A 127 13.07 -7.32 11.11
C GLU A 127 12.03 -8.41 11.40
N GLY A 128 12.42 -9.67 11.17
CA GLY A 128 11.57 -10.84 11.43
C GLY A 128 10.45 -11.05 10.41
N VAL A 129 10.25 -10.15 9.44
CA VAL A 129 9.24 -10.31 8.40
C VAL A 129 9.67 -11.42 7.44
N ARG A 130 8.89 -12.49 7.38
CA ARG A 130 9.11 -13.60 6.44
C ARG A 130 8.96 -13.13 4.99
N THR A 131 9.74 -13.71 4.11
CA THR A 131 9.76 -13.40 2.67
C THR A 131 9.16 -14.55 1.86
N LEU A 132 9.00 -14.36 0.55
CA LEU A 132 8.47 -15.40 -0.34
C LEU A 132 9.33 -16.68 -0.36
N SER A 133 10.64 -16.59 -0.11
CA SER A 133 11.50 -17.78 0.02
C SER A 133 11.23 -18.57 1.30
N ASP A 134 10.70 -17.92 2.33
CA ASP A 134 10.43 -18.56 3.62
C ASP A 134 9.06 -19.22 3.66
N VAL A 135 8.17 -18.89 2.72
CA VAL A 135 6.74 -19.25 2.77
C VAL A 135 6.36 -20.12 1.58
N SER A 136 5.95 -21.35 1.86
CA SER A 136 5.46 -22.26 0.82
C SER A 136 4.19 -21.73 0.13
N ALA A 137 3.98 -22.13 -1.13
CA ALA A 137 2.71 -21.84 -1.83
C ALA A 137 1.50 -22.32 -1.02
N TRP A 138 1.61 -23.46 -0.33
CA TRP A 138 0.56 -23.98 0.55
C TRP A 138 0.24 -22.98 1.66
N GLU A 139 1.24 -22.51 2.40
CA GLU A 139 1.02 -21.51 3.47
C GLU A 139 0.32 -20.24 2.97
N GLN A 140 0.63 -19.79 1.75
CA GLN A 140 -0.08 -18.66 1.14
C GLN A 140 -1.56 -18.99 0.89
N PHE A 141 -1.88 -20.18 0.37
CA PHE A 141 -3.26 -20.63 0.22
C PHE A 141 -3.97 -20.82 1.56
N ALA A 142 -3.29 -21.36 2.58
CA ALA A 142 -3.83 -21.47 3.93
C ALA A 142 -4.21 -20.11 4.48
N LEU A 143 -3.34 -19.10 4.31
CA LEU A 143 -3.60 -17.74 4.76
C LEU A 143 -4.79 -17.11 4.01
N ALA A 144 -4.94 -17.35 2.71
CA ALA A 144 -6.12 -16.89 1.98
C ALA A 144 -7.40 -17.55 2.48
N ALA A 145 -7.40 -18.87 2.70
CA ALA A 145 -8.54 -19.58 3.25
C ALA A 145 -8.90 -19.09 4.67
N PHE A 146 -7.88 -18.86 5.50
CA PHE A 146 -8.02 -18.27 6.83
C PHE A 146 -8.68 -16.89 6.76
N LEU A 147 -8.19 -15.99 5.91
CA LEU A 147 -8.74 -14.65 5.75
C LEU A 147 -10.17 -14.66 5.20
N GLN A 148 -10.46 -15.56 4.26
CA GLN A 148 -11.80 -15.77 3.72
C GLN A 148 -12.77 -16.29 4.79
N ARG A 149 -12.28 -17.02 5.80
CA ARG A 149 -13.08 -17.55 6.91
C ARG A 149 -13.29 -16.54 8.03
N HIS A 150 -12.24 -15.83 8.45
CA HIS A 150 -12.25 -15.04 9.68
C HIS A 150 -12.43 -13.54 9.46
N TRP A 151 -12.28 -13.04 8.23
CA TRP A 151 -12.42 -11.60 7.95
C TRP A 151 -13.31 -11.30 6.76
N ALA A 152 -13.00 -11.83 5.58
CA ALA A 152 -13.59 -11.36 4.33
C ALA A 152 -14.95 -12.02 4.08
N ASP A 153 -16.03 -11.24 4.14
CA ASP A 153 -17.36 -11.70 3.73
C ASP A 153 -17.60 -11.52 2.22
N ASN A 154 -16.84 -10.63 1.56
CA ASN A 154 -16.72 -10.54 0.12
C ASN A 154 -15.80 -11.67 -0.40
N GLN A 155 -15.11 -11.41 -1.51
CA GLN A 155 -14.02 -12.23 -2.01
C GLN A 155 -12.68 -11.65 -1.55
N LEU A 156 -11.75 -12.55 -1.31
CA LEU A 156 -10.33 -12.25 -1.32
C LEU A 156 -9.88 -12.06 -2.78
N LYS A 157 -9.29 -10.91 -3.12
CA LYS A 157 -8.76 -10.71 -4.49
C LYS A 157 -7.55 -11.63 -4.65
N GLY A 158 -7.69 -12.61 -5.55
CA GLY A 158 -6.97 -13.89 -5.53
C GLY A 158 -5.43 -13.85 -5.50
N ILE A 159 -4.85 -15.02 -5.21
CA ILE A 159 -3.41 -15.26 -5.22
C ILE A 159 -2.99 -15.63 -6.64
N SER A 160 -1.93 -15.00 -7.15
CA SER A 160 -1.25 -15.42 -8.37
C SER A 160 0.14 -15.91 -8.01
N LEU A 161 0.49 -17.12 -8.45
CA LEU A 161 1.82 -17.70 -8.30
C LEU A 161 2.50 -17.67 -9.67
N LEU A 162 3.39 -16.71 -9.86
CA LEU A 162 4.15 -16.56 -11.08
C LEU A 162 5.58 -17.09 -10.87
N PRO A 163 6.13 -17.87 -11.81
CA PRO A 163 7.52 -18.31 -11.71
C PRO A 163 8.47 -17.11 -11.78
N LYS A 164 9.45 -17.08 -10.89
CA LYS A 164 10.49 -16.05 -10.87
C LYS A 164 11.58 -16.43 -11.88
N LEU A 165 11.99 -15.47 -12.70
CA LEU A 165 13.17 -15.59 -13.56
C LEU A 165 14.40 -15.16 -12.77
N GLU A 166 15.45 -15.99 -12.72
CA GLU A 166 16.64 -15.72 -11.90
C GLU A 166 17.42 -14.47 -12.32
N LEU A 167 17.46 -14.17 -13.62
CA LEU A 167 18.19 -13.03 -14.17
C LEU A 167 17.36 -11.74 -14.23
N GLY A 168 16.12 -11.76 -13.71
CA GLY A 168 15.15 -10.69 -13.93
C GLY A 168 14.70 -10.61 -15.40
N ALA A 169 13.65 -9.81 -15.64
CA ALA A 169 13.12 -9.60 -17.00
C ALA A 169 13.62 -8.30 -17.64
N TYR A 170 14.09 -7.36 -16.83
CA TYR A 170 14.41 -6.00 -17.25
C TYR A 170 15.76 -5.55 -16.69
N LYS A 171 16.46 -4.69 -17.44
CA LYS A 171 17.72 -4.09 -16.98
C LYS A 171 17.54 -3.20 -15.74
N GLN A 172 16.39 -2.51 -15.64
CA GLN A 172 16.00 -1.70 -14.49
C GLN A 172 14.75 -2.30 -13.85
N MET A 173 14.94 -3.34 -13.02
CA MET A 173 13.83 -3.99 -12.33
C MET A 173 13.13 -3.01 -11.36
N PRO A 174 11.79 -2.95 -11.31
CA PRO A 174 11.07 -2.10 -10.36
C PRO A 174 11.38 -2.44 -8.89
N TYR A 175 11.60 -3.73 -8.62
CA TYR A 175 12.06 -4.25 -7.33
C TYR A 175 13.34 -5.04 -7.59
N GLU A 176 14.39 -4.74 -6.83
CA GLU A 176 15.66 -5.45 -6.91
C GLU A 176 16.13 -5.80 -5.50
N GLU A 177 16.33 -7.09 -5.26
CA GLU A 177 16.85 -7.58 -3.98
C GLU A 177 18.28 -7.08 -3.75
N ILE A 178 18.57 -6.60 -2.54
CA ILE A 178 19.89 -6.14 -2.15
C ILE A 178 20.32 -6.71 -0.80
N SER A 179 21.63 -6.72 -0.55
CA SER A 179 22.15 -7.09 0.76
C SER A 179 21.87 -6.01 1.81
N ALA A 180 21.79 -6.41 3.10
CA ALA A 180 21.69 -5.48 4.22
C ALA A 180 22.83 -4.45 4.23
N ARG A 181 24.05 -4.86 3.86
CA ARG A 181 25.21 -3.95 3.75
C ARG A 181 24.98 -2.87 2.69
N THR A 182 24.45 -3.25 1.53
CA THR A 182 24.10 -2.32 0.46
C THR A 182 23.01 -1.36 0.91
N TYR A 183 21.96 -1.87 1.55
CA TYR A 183 20.87 -1.06 2.11
C TYR A 183 21.42 0.01 3.07
N HIS A 184 22.21 -0.39 4.07
CA HIS A 184 22.76 0.55 5.03
C HIS A 184 23.69 1.58 4.39
N LYS A 185 24.49 1.18 3.40
CA LYS A 185 25.35 2.11 2.64
C LYS A 185 24.53 3.15 1.90
N MET A 186 23.45 2.75 1.22
CA MET A 186 22.56 3.68 0.51
C MET A 186 21.77 4.57 1.48
N ASN A 187 21.26 4.00 2.57
CA ASN A 187 20.47 4.74 3.54
C ASN A 187 21.30 5.75 4.35
N GLN A 188 22.61 5.53 4.48
CA GLN A 188 23.53 6.47 5.11
C GLN A 188 23.82 7.71 4.25
N SER A 189 23.76 7.59 2.93
CA SER A 189 23.97 8.73 2.04
C SER A 189 22.71 9.59 1.87
N ILE A 190 21.53 9.04 2.16
CA ILE A 190 20.26 9.74 1.95
C ILE A 190 20.00 10.72 3.10
N GLU A 191 19.74 11.98 2.74
CA GLU A 191 19.31 13.01 3.69
C GLU A 191 17.77 13.13 3.74
N PRO A 192 17.19 13.67 4.83
CA PRO A 192 15.75 13.90 4.91
C PRO A 192 15.22 14.79 3.78
N LEU A 193 14.09 14.39 3.19
CA LEU A 193 13.45 15.14 2.10
C LEU A 193 13.00 16.53 2.56
N GLN A 194 13.46 17.55 1.85
CA GLN A 194 13.05 18.94 2.05
C GLN A 194 12.12 19.40 0.92
N PHE A 195 10.82 19.50 1.23
CA PHE A 195 9.77 19.84 0.26
C PHE A 195 9.62 21.34 0.01
N ASN A 196 10.23 22.19 0.82
CA ASN A 196 10.25 23.65 0.62
C ASN A 196 10.95 24.10 -0.67
N VAL A 197 11.65 23.19 -1.36
CA VAL A 197 12.32 23.48 -2.64
C VAL A 197 11.55 22.95 -3.84
N ILE A 198 10.41 22.30 -3.60
CA ILE A 198 9.43 22.08 -4.66
C ILE A 198 8.83 23.45 -4.96
N GLN A 199 9.22 24.03 -6.10
CA GLN A 199 8.51 25.19 -6.63
C GLN A 199 7.18 24.67 -7.13
N SER A 200 6.17 24.67 -6.28
CA SER A 200 4.81 24.48 -6.76
C SER A 200 4.53 25.61 -7.75
N ILE A 201 4.50 25.31 -9.04
CA ILE A 201 3.66 26.05 -9.99
C ILE A 201 2.22 25.63 -9.66
N GLU A 202 1.80 25.86 -8.43
CA GLU A 202 0.41 26.07 -8.15
C GLU A 202 0.17 27.52 -8.59
N THR A 203 -0.28 27.67 -9.84
CA THR A 203 -1.53 28.40 -9.97
C THR A 203 -2.41 27.90 -8.84
N VAL A 204 -2.63 28.74 -7.84
CA VAL A 204 -3.75 28.61 -6.92
C VAL A 204 -4.97 28.64 -7.83
N ILE A 205 -5.30 27.49 -8.42
CA ILE A 205 -6.62 27.28 -8.96
C ILE A 205 -7.41 27.07 -7.69
N ASP A 206 -7.98 28.17 -7.22
CA ASP A 206 -9.09 28.23 -6.31
C ASP A 206 -10.22 27.41 -6.98
N VAL A 207 -10.10 26.09 -6.97
CA VAL A 207 -11.16 25.17 -7.36
C VAL A 207 -11.99 25.07 -6.08
N PRO A 208 -13.17 25.72 -6.02
CA PRO A 208 -14.04 25.54 -4.87
C PRO A 208 -14.32 24.04 -4.76
N ASP A 209 -14.22 23.50 -3.55
CA ASP A 209 -14.50 22.10 -3.24
C ASP A 209 -15.87 21.70 -3.82
N LYS A 210 -15.86 21.14 -5.02
CA LYS A 210 -17.06 20.84 -5.82
C LYS A 210 -17.93 19.73 -5.21
N TYR A 211 -17.56 19.24 -4.02
CA TYR A 211 -18.18 18.12 -3.34
C TYR A 211 -18.50 18.36 -1.86
N CYS A 212 -18.30 19.57 -1.31
CA CYS A 212 -18.56 19.86 0.11
C CYS A 212 -19.57 20.99 0.39
N GLU A 213 -20.48 21.29 -0.53
CA GLU A 213 -21.63 22.20 -0.25
C GLU A 213 -22.85 21.45 0.31
N ALA A 214 -22.71 20.76 1.44
CA ALA A 214 -23.86 20.10 2.09
C ALA A 214 -24.10 20.55 3.54
N CYS A 215 -23.42 21.58 4.03
CA CYS A 215 -23.52 22.03 5.41
C CYS A 215 -23.62 23.56 5.56
N VAL A 216 -24.38 24.23 4.70
CA VAL A 216 -24.88 25.57 5.02
C VAL A 216 -26.30 25.41 5.55
N THR A 217 -26.44 25.33 6.87
CA THR A 217 -27.72 25.53 7.53
C THR A 217 -28.08 27.00 7.41
N ASP A 218 -29.15 27.31 6.69
CA ASP A 218 -29.74 28.65 6.63
C ASP A 218 -30.23 29.05 8.04
N PRO A 219 -29.75 30.16 8.64
CA PRO A 219 -30.22 30.58 9.95
C PRO A 219 -31.63 31.22 9.95
N LEU A 220 -32.29 31.42 8.81
CA LEU A 220 -33.60 32.09 8.77
C LEU A 220 -34.52 31.54 7.66
N ALA A 221 -35.21 30.43 7.95
CA ALA A 221 -36.46 30.03 7.29
C ALA A 221 -37.38 29.31 8.29
#